data_AF-A0A7C3XIK5-F1
#
_entry.id   AF-A0A7C3XIK5-F1
#
_cell.length_a   1.000
_cell.length_b   1.000
_cell.length_c   1.000
_cell.angle_alpha   90.00
_cell.angle_beta   90.00
_cell.angle_gamma   90.00
#
_symmetry.space_group_name_H-M   'P 1'
#
loop_
_entity.id
_entity.type
_entity.pdbx_description
1 polymer ?
#
loop_
_entity_poly.entity_id
_entity_poly.type
_entity_poly.pdbx_seq_one_letter_code
_entity_poly.pdbx_strand_id
1 'polypeptide(L)'
;MSALNSSDSLSAISTGDLVRKVVESGLSAKYEDAVELVRRGEEAIPYLSKYVREDKYWYADENGNFIADSYAPISALHLLGAIGSTAGLDDVLYVLYERVDDLGDWLTEGMASILASFGSKALPKLKECAGDRRLDMYARIDCIRAMVVIARREPSFRQEIVEFMKSIIQRKREDSEFLGFTIWSLAEMKDRSALGTIEEAFRRKSVDKSIIKLDDVLEIYGEEGDEDYEYHYDDKNPLDYFLESNLEELRVSYANWLSGRKLESEKGQLDEEEAEAILDSFDEADLSELEKEPERNDPCPCGSGLKYKRCCLRFQMERKRWDPVEGKLRAMISEFFSSDRFLEDMRVAASIYGRDLDDPNERALFYDWFIHDYIIPSEGMSVIRIFLNEHRKDLTDQEAKILEAWANSTFRFLKVLDVRFGVGFTASDLFGSDGSSSFFFSTSGSRNLVEGDVIFVRPYPTGSIMRLASDFLIFPKRFQKKIEEFIELNCKNGAEAKDVERGSQFGTDKILDNYLRTESLSIIKFLTTIG
;
A
#
# COMPACT_ATOMS: atom_id res chain seq x y z
N MET A 1 -24.63 -45.58 21.66
CA MET A 1 -24.42 -44.88 22.95
C MET A 1 -23.16 -43.98 22.97
N SER A 2 -22.51 -43.66 21.83
CA SER A 2 -21.28 -42.82 21.84
C SER A 2 -21.48 -41.37 21.36
N ALA A 3 -22.62 -40.99 20.79
CA ALA A 3 -22.88 -39.62 20.33
C ALA A 3 -23.46 -38.68 21.41
N LEU A 4 -23.95 -39.22 22.53
CA LEU A 4 -24.54 -38.44 23.63
C LEU A 4 -23.53 -37.96 24.68
N ASN A 5 -22.26 -38.39 24.62
CA ASN A 5 -21.23 -38.01 25.60
C ASN A 5 -20.31 -36.86 25.14
N SER A 6 -20.30 -36.47 23.86
CA SER A 6 -19.42 -35.39 23.37
C SER A 6 -20.03 -33.99 23.54
N SER A 7 -21.36 -33.84 23.39
CA SER A 7 -22.02 -32.54 23.53
C SER A 7 -22.03 -32.01 24.97
N ASP A 8 -22.17 -32.91 25.96
CA ASP A 8 -22.17 -32.54 27.38
C ASP A 8 -20.78 -32.04 27.83
N SER A 9 -19.70 -32.57 27.24
CA SER A 9 -18.32 -32.14 27.50
C SER A 9 -18.01 -30.74 26.95
N LEU A 10 -18.50 -30.42 25.73
CA LEU A 10 -18.28 -29.11 25.11
C LEU A 10 -19.12 -28.00 25.75
N SER A 11 -20.27 -28.32 26.37
CA SER A 11 -21.06 -27.32 27.09
C SER A 11 -20.38 -26.79 28.37
N ALA A 12 -19.41 -27.53 28.91
CA ALA A 12 -18.73 -27.21 30.17
C ALA A 12 -17.47 -26.34 30.02
N ILE A 13 -16.89 -26.25 28.82
CA ILE A 13 -15.70 -25.42 28.53
C ILE A 13 -16.11 -23.96 28.28
N SER A 14 -15.38 -23.00 28.84
CA SER A 14 -15.62 -21.57 28.62
C SER A 14 -15.45 -21.20 27.14
N THR A 15 -16.10 -20.15 26.67
CA THR A 15 -16.00 -19.73 25.26
C THR A 15 -14.58 -19.32 24.88
N GLY A 16 -13.87 -18.64 25.77
CA GLY A 16 -12.45 -18.32 25.55
C GLY A 16 -11.57 -19.55 25.43
N ASP A 17 -11.79 -20.57 26.26
CA ASP A 17 -11.00 -21.81 26.20
C ASP A 17 -11.37 -22.66 24.99
N LEU A 18 -12.63 -22.64 24.53
CA LEU A 18 -13.03 -23.30 23.30
C LEU A 18 -12.44 -22.60 22.07
N VAL A 19 -12.42 -21.26 22.04
CA VAL A 19 -11.74 -20.49 20.99
C VAL A 19 -10.26 -20.86 20.96
N ARG A 20 -9.59 -20.86 22.11
CA ARG A 20 -8.19 -21.29 22.21
C ARG A 20 -7.99 -22.70 21.63
N LYS A 21 -8.83 -23.64 22.05
CA LYS A 21 -8.78 -25.04 21.61
C LYS A 21 -8.94 -25.17 20.09
N VAL A 22 -9.85 -24.42 19.46
CA VAL A 22 -10.07 -24.51 18.00
C VAL A 22 -8.98 -23.76 17.24
N VAL A 23 -8.72 -22.51 17.59
CA VAL A 23 -7.84 -21.62 16.82
C VAL A 23 -6.37 -21.99 16.97
N GLU A 24 -5.89 -22.30 18.18
CA GLU A 24 -4.48 -22.66 18.40
C GLU A 24 -4.16 -24.09 17.97
N SER A 25 -5.17 -24.94 17.76
CA SER A 25 -4.95 -26.26 17.14
C SER A 25 -4.66 -26.14 15.64
N GLY A 26 -4.84 -24.97 15.03
CA GLY A 26 -4.54 -24.71 13.62
C GLY A 26 -5.16 -25.76 12.69
N LEU A 27 -4.32 -26.37 11.86
CA LEU A 27 -4.74 -27.43 10.93
C LEU A 27 -5.18 -28.73 11.62
N SER A 28 -5.12 -28.85 12.95
CA SER A 28 -5.63 -30.00 13.73
C SER A 28 -6.97 -29.70 14.42
N ALA A 29 -7.59 -28.56 14.13
CA ALA A 29 -8.90 -28.19 14.65
C ALA A 29 -9.99 -29.21 14.27
N LYS A 30 -10.97 -29.40 15.15
CA LYS A 30 -12.10 -30.32 14.90
C LYS A 30 -13.33 -29.56 14.44
N TYR A 31 -13.96 -30.06 13.38
CA TYR A 31 -15.18 -29.49 12.83
C TYR A 31 -16.28 -29.30 13.90
N GLU A 32 -16.49 -30.29 14.78
CA GLU A 32 -17.55 -30.21 15.78
C GLU A 32 -17.31 -29.10 16.83
N ASP A 33 -16.04 -28.83 17.15
CA ASP A 33 -15.66 -27.76 18.05
C ASP A 33 -15.88 -26.38 17.40
N ALA A 34 -15.58 -26.25 16.10
CA ALA A 34 -15.85 -25.04 15.31
C ALA A 34 -17.36 -24.76 15.18
N VAL A 35 -18.17 -25.79 14.91
CA VAL A 35 -19.64 -25.68 14.89
C VAL A 35 -20.20 -25.21 16.23
N GLU A 36 -19.68 -25.75 17.33
CA GLU A 36 -20.07 -25.31 18.68
C GLU A 36 -19.69 -23.84 18.94
N LEU A 37 -18.52 -23.37 18.47
CA LEU A 37 -18.15 -21.95 18.56
C LEU A 37 -19.12 -21.05 17.79
N VAL A 38 -19.46 -21.43 16.55
CA VAL A 38 -20.43 -20.68 15.74
C VAL A 38 -21.79 -20.64 16.43
N ARG A 39 -22.20 -21.74 17.08
CA ARG A 39 -23.44 -21.79 17.88
C ARG A 39 -23.43 -20.82 19.07
N ARG A 40 -22.27 -20.54 19.66
CA ARG A 40 -22.11 -19.54 20.73
C ARG A 40 -22.15 -18.10 20.22
N GLY A 41 -21.97 -17.90 18.92
CA GLY A 41 -22.22 -16.63 18.23
C GLY A 41 -21.36 -15.50 18.76
N GLU A 42 -21.99 -14.38 19.12
CA GLU A 42 -21.27 -13.14 19.46
C GLU A 42 -20.38 -13.25 20.71
N GLU A 43 -20.63 -14.22 21.59
CA GLU A 43 -19.79 -14.45 22.77
C GLU A 43 -18.34 -14.82 22.39
N ALA A 44 -18.14 -15.43 21.23
CA ALA A 44 -16.81 -15.84 20.74
C ALA A 44 -16.01 -14.67 20.14
N ILE A 45 -16.66 -13.59 19.69
CA ILE A 45 -16.02 -12.52 18.91
C ILE A 45 -14.88 -11.84 19.68
N PRO A 46 -15.02 -11.42 20.95
CA PRO A 46 -13.93 -10.73 21.66
C PRO A 46 -12.67 -11.60 21.82
N TYR A 47 -12.81 -12.93 21.74
CA TYR A 47 -11.69 -13.86 21.79
C TYR A 47 -11.08 -14.07 20.40
N LEU A 48 -11.92 -14.21 19.36
CA LEU A 48 -11.48 -14.33 17.96
C LEU A 48 -10.78 -13.05 17.46
N SER A 49 -11.29 -11.89 17.85
CA SER A 49 -10.73 -10.56 17.48
C SER A 49 -9.26 -10.42 17.85
N LYS A 50 -8.82 -11.05 18.96
CA LYS A 50 -7.41 -11.03 19.38
C LYS A 50 -6.48 -11.68 18.38
N TYR A 51 -6.89 -12.81 17.81
CA TYR A 51 -6.08 -13.56 16.84
C TYR A 51 -5.88 -12.81 15.53
N VAL A 52 -6.84 -11.96 15.14
CA VAL A 52 -6.72 -11.17 13.91
C VAL A 52 -6.11 -9.79 14.13
N ARG A 53 -6.24 -9.20 15.33
CA ARG A 53 -5.74 -7.84 15.61
C ARG A 53 -4.32 -7.78 16.19
N GLU A 54 -3.87 -8.77 16.95
CA GLU A 54 -2.58 -8.69 17.67
C GLU A 54 -1.44 -9.32 16.84
N ASP A 55 -0.35 -8.57 16.63
CA ASP A 55 0.82 -8.97 15.81
C ASP A 55 1.41 -10.33 16.21
N LYS A 56 1.36 -10.63 17.50
CA LYS A 56 1.95 -11.83 18.09
C LYS A 56 1.35 -13.16 17.59
N TYR A 57 0.21 -13.11 16.91
CA TYR A 57 -0.43 -14.28 16.28
C TYR A 57 -0.14 -14.39 14.78
N TRP A 58 0.38 -13.35 14.17
CA TRP A 58 0.76 -13.31 12.75
C TRP A 58 2.26 -13.58 12.57
N TYR A 59 3.08 -13.14 13.52
CA TYR A 59 4.53 -13.25 13.44
C TYR A 59 5.10 -14.17 14.52
N ALA A 60 6.22 -14.81 14.17
CA ALA A 60 7.03 -15.55 15.13
C ALA A 60 7.71 -14.59 16.11
N ASP A 61 7.97 -15.07 17.33
CA ASP A 61 8.79 -14.36 18.31
C ASP A 61 10.25 -14.22 17.85
N GLU A 62 11.06 -13.50 18.63
CA GLU A 62 12.50 -13.30 18.38
C GLU A 62 13.30 -14.62 18.26
N ASN A 63 12.76 -15.74 18.72
CA ASN A 63 13.37 -17.07 18.64
C ASN A 63 12.82 -17.90 17.47
N GLY A 64 11.98 -17.32 16.62
CA GLY A 64 11.33 -18.00 15.50
C GLY A 64 10.17 -18.92 15.91
N ASN A 65 9.67 -18.80 17.14
CA ASN A 65 8.52 -19.58 17.60
C ASN A 65 7.23 -18.78 17.43
N PHE A 66 6.22 -19.36 16.79
CA PHE A 66 4.89 -18.77 16.77
C PHE A 66 4.17 -19.04 18.10
N ILE A 67 3.42 -18.05 18.60
CA ILE A 67 2.63 -18.18 19.84
C ILE A 67 1.47 -19.17 19.65
N ALA A 68 0.97 -19.28 18.42
CA ALA A 68 -0.03 -20.25 17.99
C ALA A 68 0.37 -20.79 16.61
N ASP A 69 -0.32 -21.82 16.12
CA ASP A 69 -0.16 -22.25 14.73
C ASP A 69 -0.31 -21.06 13.75
N SER A 70 0.49 -20.99 12.68
CA SER A 70 0.48 -19.86 11.74
C SER A 70 -0.87 -19.68 11.02
N TYR A 71 -1.73 -20.70 11.03
CA TYR A 71 -3.10 -20.64 10.51
C TYR A 71 -4.12 -20.17 11.55
N ALA A 72 -3.70 -19.79 12.76
CA ALA A 72 -4.59 -19.31 13.81
C ALA A 72 -5.38 -18.05 13.38
N PRO A 73 -4.76 -17.00 12.81
CA PRO A 73 -5.51 -15.85 12.33
C PRO A 73 -6.48 -16.22 11.19
N ILE A 74 -6.07 -17.11 10.29
CA ILE A 74 -6.92 -17.60 9.19
C ILE A 74 -8.13 -18.37 9.71
N SER A 75 -7.94 -19.24 10.70
CA SER A 75 -9.02 -19.98 11.36
C SER A 75 -9.98 -19.02 12.07
N ALA A 76 -9.46 -17.96 12.69
CA ALA A 76 -10.29 -16.94 13.31
C ALA A 76 -11.13 -16.17 12.28
N LEU A 77 -10.58 -15.80 11.13
CA LEU A 77 -11.33 -15.15 10.03
C LEU A 77 -12.50 -16.00 9.55
N HIS A 78 -12.30 -17.31 9.36
CA HIS A 78 -13.35 -18.23 8.95
C HIS A 78 -14.47 -18.34 10.00
N LEU A 79 -14.11 -18.40 11.30
CA LEU A 79 -15.09 -18.42 12.40
C LEU A 79 -15.86 -17.11 12.51
N LEU A 80 -15.21 -15.95 12.33
CA LEU A 80 -15.86 -14.64 12.31
C LEU A 80 -16.87 -14.54 11.17
N GLY A 81 -16.51 -15.02 9.97
CA GLY A 81 -17.44 -15.14 8.84
C GLY A 81 -18.62 -16.07 9.14
N ALA A 82 -18.35 -17.27 9.66
CA ALA A 82 -19.39 -18.23 10.00
C ALA A 82 -20.38 -17.75 11.07
N ILE A 83 -19.91 -16.97 12.06
CA ILE A 83 -20.78 -16.28 13.04
C ILE A 83 -21.58 -15.17 12.35
N GLY A 84 -20.93 -14.44 11.44
CA GLY A 84 -21.56 -13.47 10.57
C GLY A 84 -22.10 -12.24 11.29
N SER A 85 -21.53 -11.79 12.41
CA SER A 85 -22.00 -10.58 13.12
C SER A 85 -21.41 -9.28 12.54
N THR A 86 -21.98 -8.12 12.87
CA THR A 86 -21.41 -6.83 12.43
C THR A 86 -20.06 -6.52 13.08
N ALA A 87 -19.86 -6.91 14.33
CA ALA A 87 -18.57 -6.77 15.01
C ALA A 87 -17.50 -7.67 14.39
N GLY A 88 -17.87 -8.89 13.96
CA GLY A 88 -16.95 -9.76 13.23
C GLY A 88 -16.58 -9.22 11.86
N LEU A 89 -17.51 -8.54 11.17
CA LEU A 89 -17.20 -7.85 9.91
C LEU A 89 -16.15 -6.76 10.09
N ASP A 90 -16.19 -5.99 11.19
CA ASP A 90 -15.17 -4.98 11.49
C ASP A 90 -13.77 -5.57 11.69
N ASP A 91 -13.70 -6.79 12.23
CA ASP A 91 -12.45 -7.51 12.41
C ASP A 91 -11.91 -8.06 11.08
N VAL A 92 -12.78 -8.60 10.22
CA VAL A 92 -12.38 -9.08 8.88
C VAL A 92 -11.93 -7.91 7.99
N LEU A 93 -12.64 -6.79 8.01
CA LEU A 93 -12.24 -5.60 7.27
C LEU A 93 -10.94 -4.99 7.80
N TYR A 94 -10.72 -5.00 9.12
CA TYR A 94 -9.44 -4.56 9.70
C TYR A 94 -8.26 -5.32 9.07
N VAL A 95 -8.40 -6.63 8.85
CA VAL A 95 -7.33 -7.43 8.23
C VAL A 95 -7.08 -7.01 6.78
N LEU A 96 -8.13 -6.68 6.01
CA LEU A 96 -7.93 -6.14 4.66
C LEU A 96 -7.20 -4.79 4.65
N TYR A 97 -7.43 -3.93 5.65
CA TYR A 97 -6.80 -2.61 5.71
C TYR A 97 -5.39 -2.62 6.28
N GLU A 98 -5.14 -3.43 7.30
CA GLU A 98 -3.93 -3.34 8.12
C GLU A 98 -3.00 -4.54 7.98
N ARG A 99 -3.46 -5.64 7.37
CA ARG A 99 -2.75 -6.93 7.32
C ARG A 99 -2.90 -7.66 5.98
N VAL A 100 -3.15 -6.93 4.90
CA VAL A 100 -3.43 -7.55 3.60
C VAL A 100 -2.25 -8.36 3.07
N ASP A 101 -1.02 -7.88 3.31
CA ASP A 101 0.21 -8.57 2.91
C ASP A 101 0.43 -9.87 3.70
N ASP A 102 -0.13 -9.98 4.92
CA ASP A 102 -0.02 -11.18 5.77
C ASP A 102 -0.95 -12.31 5.30
N LEU A 103 -1.93 -12.03 4.42
CA LEU A 103 -2.87 -13.04 3.92
C LEU A 103 -2.24 -13.98 2.89
N GLY A 104 -1.26 -13.51 2.12
CA GLY A 104 -0.70 -14.27 1.00
C GLY A 104 -1.80 -14.80 0.06
N ASP A 105 -1.72 -16.08 -0.31
CA ASP A 105 -2.67 -16.73 -1.23
C ASP A 105 -4.12 -16.74 -0.71
N TRP A 106 -4.33 -16.59 0.60
CA TRP A 106 -5.68 -16.55 1.20
C TRP A 106 -6.50 -15.35 0.74
N LEU A 107 -5.83 -14.26 0.36
CA LEU A 107 -6.49 -13.06 -0.15
C LEU A 107 -7.40 -13.44 -1.33
N THR A 108 -6.84 -14.06 -2.36
CA THR A 108 -7.57 -14.38 -3.60
C THR A 108 -8.37 -15.68 -3.58
N GLU A 109 -8.19 -16.55 -2.58
CA GLU A 109 -8.76 -17.90 -2.57
C GLU A 109 -9.89 -18.14 -1.54
N GLY A 110 -10.07 -17.22 -0.57
CA GLY A 110 -11.05 -17.42 0.51
C GLY A 110 -11.77 -16.16 1.00
N MET A 111 -11.19 -14.98 0.84
CA MET A 111 -11.73 -13.76 1.48
C MET A 111 -13.10 -13.36 0.95
N ALA A 112 -13.37 -13.50 -0.36
CA ALA A 112 -14.68 -13.22 -0.94
C ALA A 112 -15.81 -14.03 -0.27
N SER A 113 -15.59 -15.33 0.00
CA SER A 113 -16.55 -16.21 0.69
C SER A 113 -16.82 -15.75 2.13
N ILE A 114 -15.76 -15.39 2.86
CA ILE A 114 -15.85 -14.89 4.23
C ILE A 114 -16.64 -13.58 4.26
N LEU A 115 -16.31 -12.61 3.39
CA LEU A 115 -17.01 -11.33 3.30
C LEU A 115 -18.48 -11.51 2.92
N ALA A 116 -18.79 -12.42 1.99
CA ALA A 116 -20.15 -12.69 1.56
C ALA A 116 -21.03 -13.37 2.63
N SER A 117 -20.43 -14.10 3.57
CA SER A 117 -21.14 -14.78 4.66
C SER A 117 -21.87 -13.81 5.61
N PHE A 118 -21.42 -12.55 5.65
CA PHE A 118 -22.10 -11.50 6.41
C PHE A 118 -23.40 -11.02 5.72
N GLY A 119 -23.67 -11.40 4.46
CA GLY A 119 -24.92 -11.08 3.76
C GLY A 119 -25.11 -9.59 3.47
N SER A 120 -26.35 -9.18 3.17
CA SER A 120 -26.66 -7.80 2.74
C SER A 120 -26.26 -6.68 3.72
N LYS A 121 -26.13 -6.96 5.02
CA LYS A 121 -25.62 -5.99 6.01
C LYS A 121 -24.16 -5.58 5.78
N ALA A 122 -23.39 -6.36 5.02
CA ALA A 122 -22.01 -6.01 4.67
C ALA A 122 -21.93 -5.02 3.51
N LEU A 123 -22.96 -4.92 2.66
CA LEU A 123 -22.93 -4.14 1.41
C LEU A 123 -22.44 -2.68 1.60
N PRO A 124 -22.85 -1.92 2.62
CA PRO A 124 -22.35 -0.56 2.81
C PRO A 124 -20.83 -0.50 2.95
N LYS A 125 -20.25 -1.40 3.76
CA LYS A 125 -18.80 -1.45 4.01
C LYS A 125 -18.04 -2.08 2.84
N LEU A 126 -18.60 -3.09 2.17
CA LEU A 126 -17.99 -3.68 0.96
C LEU A 126 -17.88 -2.66 -0.17
N LYS A 127 -18.88 -1.79 -0.33
CA LYS A 127 -18.83 -0.68 -1.31
C LYS A 127 -17.79 0.37 -0.97
N GLU A 128 -17.66 0.71 0.31
CA GLU A 128 -16.60 1.61 0.79
C GLU A 128 -15.23 0.99 0.48
N CYS A 129 -15.03 -0.27 0.86
CA CYS A 129 -13.81 -1.04 0.68
C CYS A 129 -13.42 -1.19 -0.80
N ALA A 130 -14.32 -1.69 -1.66
CA ALA A 130 -14.09 -1.79 -3.10
C ALA A 130 -13.84 -0.41 -3.77
N GLY A 131 -14.46 0.64 -3.20
CA GLY A 131 -14.35 2.00 -3.68
C GLY A 131 -13.07 2.73 -3.25
N ASP A 132 -12.38 2.25 -2.21
CA ASP A 132 -11.18 2.88 -1.64
C ASP A 132 -9.93 2.48 -2.41
N ARG A 133 -9.30 3.45 -3.08
CA ARG A 133 -8.09 3.21 -3.89
C ARG A 133 -6.82 3.02 -3.09
N ARG A 134 -6.88 3.24 -1.77
CA ARG A 134 -5.74 3.05 -0.86
C ARG A 134 -5.55 1.59 -0.49
N LEU A 135 -6.60 0.78 -0.65
CA LEU A 135 -6.57 -0.64 -0.35
C LEU A 135 -5.94 -1.43 -1.50
N ASP A 136 -5.31 -2.55 -1.16
CA ASP A 136 -4.80 -3.50 -2.14
C ASP A 136 -5.86 -3.88 -3.19
N MET A 137 -5.41 -4.02 -4.43
CA MET A 137 -6.30 -4.29 -5.56
C MET A 137 -7.12 -5.57 -5.36
N TYR A 138 -6.50 -6.65 -4.91
CA TYR A 138 -7.16 -7.95 -4.74
C TYR A 138 -8.16 -7.91 -3.59
N ALA A 139 -7.83 -7.25 -2.47
CA ALA A 139 -8.79 -7.01 -1.39
C ALA A 139 -10.05 -6.26 -1.86
N ARG A 140 -9.89 -5.28 -2.75
CA ARG A 140 -11.00 -4.56 -3.38
C ARG A 140 -11.81 -5.46 -4.32
N ILE A 141 -11.15 -6.35 -5.05
CA ILE A 141 -11.80 -7.36 -5.91
C ILE A 141 -12.57 -8.38 -5.07
N ASP A 142 -12.04 -8.85 -3.94
CA ASP A 142 -12.78 -9.75 -3.05
C ASP A 142 -14.05 -9.11 -2.51
N CYS A 143 -14.03 -7.80 -2.25
CA CYS A 143 -15.23 -7.08 -1.88
C CYS A 143 -16.26 -7.05 -3.03
N ILE A 144 -15.81 -6.90 -4.28
CA ILE A 144 -16.67 -6.98 -5.47
C ILE A 144 -17.25 -8.38 -5.64
N ARG A 145 -16.41 -9.42 -5.58
CA ARG A 145 -16.83 -10.83 -5.68
C ARG A 145 -17.81 -11.20 -4.57
N ALA A 146 -17.56 -10.76 -3.34
CA ALA A 146 -18.48 -10.92 -2.23
C ALA A 146 -19.84 -10.26 -2.47
N MET A 147 -19.87 -9.07 -3.08
CA MET A 147 -21.13 -8.43 -3.49
C MET A 147 -21.85 -9.22 -4.57
N VAL A 148 -21.15 -9.78 -5.56
CA VAL A 148 -21.76 -10.68 -6.56
C VAL A 148 -22.41 -11.89 -5.88
N VAL A 149 -21.74 -12.46 -4.87
CA VAL A 149 -22.28 -13.56 -4.06
C VAL A 149 -23.56 -13.17 -3.31
N ILE A 150 -23.53 -12.03 -2.65
CA ILE A 150 -24.71 -11.48 -1.97
C ILE A 150 -25.84 -11.21 -2.96
N ALA A 151 -25.56 -10.67 -4.15
CA ALA A 151 -26.57 -10.41 -5.18
C ALA A 151 -27.26 -11.69 -5.68
N ARG A 152 -26.55 -12.82 -5.72
CA ARG A 152 -27.11 -14.12 -6.12
C ARG A 152 -27.96 -14.72 -5.02
N ARG A 153 -27.48 -14.69 -3.77
CA ARG A 153 -28.21 -15.16 -2.58
C ARG A 153 -29.44 -14.29 -2.27
N GLU A 154 -29.35 -12.98 -2.50
CA GLU A 154 -30.37 -11.96 -2.21
C GLU A 154 -30.65 -11.08 -3.45
N PRO A 155 -31.45 -11.56 -4.43
CA PRO A 155 -31.66 -10.88 -5.72
C PRO A 155 -32.21 -9.44 -5.65
N SER A 156 -32.78 -9.02 -4.52
CA SER A 156 -33.25 -7.65 -4.29
C SER A 156 -32.14 -6.60 -4.38
N PHE A 157 -30.88 -6.97 -4.09
CA PHE A 157 -29.73 -6.07 -4.13
C PHE A 157 -29.00 -6.08 -5.47
N ARG A 158 -29.40 -6.97 -6.38
CA ARG A 158 -28.71 -7.20 -7.65
C ARG A 158 -28.54 -5.93 -8.48
N GLN A 159 -29.62 -5.17 -8.70
CA GLN A 159 -29.55 -3.95 -9.50
C GLN A 159 -28.65 -2.90 -8.86
N GLU A 160 -28.72 -2.75 -7.54
CA GLU A 160 -27.91 -1.80 -6.78
C GLU A 160 -26.40 -2.10 -6.91
N ILE A 161 -26.04 -3.38 -6.91
CA ILE A 161 -24.65 -3.86 -7.07
C ILE A 161 -24.17 -3.69 -8.51
N VAL A 162 -25.02 -3.98 -9.51
CA VAL A 162 -24.74 -3.69 -10.92
C VAL A 162 -24.46 -2.22 -11.14
N GLU A 163 -25.29 -1.32 -10.62
CA GLU A 163 -25.07 0.13 -10.75
C GLU A 163 -23.80 0.59 -10.02
N PHE A 164 -23.48 -0.02 -8.87
CA PHE A 164 -22.23 0.27 -8.17
C PHE A 164 -21.00 -0.13 -9.02
N MET A 165 -20.96 -1.34 -9.59
CA MET A 165 -19.86 -1.77 -10.45
C MET A 165 -19.78 -0.95 -11.74
N LYS A 166 -20.91 -0.59 -12.36
CA LYS A 166 -20.94 0.37 -13.48
C LYS A 166 -20.34 1.70 -13.08
N SER A 167 -20.62 2.19 -11.87
CA SER A 167 -20.03 3.43 -11.37
C SER A 167 -18.52 3.34 -11.23
N ILE A 168 -17.97 2.20 -10.77
CA ILE A 168 -16.52 1.93 -10.72
C ILE A 168 -15.94 1.92 -12.14
N ILE A 169 -16.56 1.17 -13.05
CA ILE A 169 -16.12 1.07 -14.44
C ILE A 169 -16.15 2.44 -15.11
N GLN A 170 -17.06 3.33 -14.77
CA GLN A 170 -17.09 4.68 -15.34
C GLN A 170 -16.04 5.63 -14.75
N ARG A 171 -15.39 5.29 -13.65
CA ARG A 171 -14.37 6.16 -13.03
C ARG A 171 -13.23 6.42 -14.01
N LYS A 172 -12.74 7.66 -13.97
CA LYS A 172 -11.51 8.04 -14.67
C LYS A 172 -10.32 7.66 -13.79
N ARG A 173 -9.22 7.23 -14.43
CA ARG A 173 -7.93 6.93 -13.77
C ARG A 173 -8.05 5.87 -12.66
N GLU A 174 -8.85 4.84 -12.92
CA GLU A 174 -8.82 3.62 -12.12
C GLU A 174 -7.75 2.68 -12.69
N ASP A 175 -7.24 1.79 -11.85
CA ASP A 175 -6.30 0.75 -12.27
C ASP A 175 -6.91 -0.16 -13.35
N SER A 176 -6.13 -0.48 -14.38
CA SER A 176 -6.63 -1.20 -15.56
C SER A 176 -6.88 -2.69 -15.32
N GLU A 177 -6.11 -3.33 -14.43
CA GLU A 177 -6.30 -4.72 -14.03
C GLU A 177 -7.52 -4.82 -13.12
N PHE A 178 -7.63 -3.92 -12.13
CA PHE A 178 -8.81 -3.80 -11.27
C PHE A 178 -10.09 -3.62 -12.07
N LEU A 179 -10.07 -2.76 -13.10
CA LEU A 179 -11.19 -2.59 -14.01
C LEU A 179 -11.49 -3.85 -14.81
N GLY A 180 -10.46 -4.59 -15.23
CA GLY A 180 -10.59 -5.89 -15.89
C GLY A 180 -11.35 -6.89 -15.03
N PHE A 181 -10.90 -7.11 -13.79
CA PHE A 181 -11.56 -8.00 -12.84
C PHE A 181 -12.98 -7.52 -12.48
N THR A 182 -13.19 -6.20 -12.31
CA THR A 182 -14.53 -5.65 -12.07
C THR A 182 -15.47 -5.92 -13.26
N ILE A 183 -14.97 -5.80 -14.50
CA ILE A 183 -15.74 -6.09 -15.71
C ILE A 183 -16.04 -7.58 -15.79
N TRP A 184 -15.07 -8.45 -15.47
CA TRP A 184 -15.28 -9.89 -15.37
C TRP A 184 -16.43 -10.20 -14.41
N SER A 185 -16.34 -9.75 -13.16
CA SER A 185 -17.39 -9.98 -12.15
C SER A 185 -18.75 -9.42 -12.57
N LEU A 186 -18.79 -8.27 -13.26
CA LEU A 186 -20.04 -7.71 -13.79
C LEU A 186 -20.58 -8.50 -14.99
N ALA A 187 -19.71 -9.05 -15.82
CA ALA A 187 -20.11 -9.85 -16.98
C ALA A 187 -20.76 -11.16 -16.56
N GLU A 188 -20.25 -11.81 -15.52
CA GLU A 188 -20.85 -13.01 -14.90
C GLU A 188 -22.27 -12.76 -14.39
N MET A 189 -22.57 -11.52 -14.00
CA MET A 189 -23.94 -11.18 -13.65
C MET A 189 -24.87 -11.19 -14.87
N LYS A 190 -24.40 -11.11 -16.12
CA LYS A 190 -25.22 -11.10 -17.35
C LYS A 190 -26.29 -10.00 -17.40
N ASP A 191 -26.04 -8.85 -16.77
CA ASP A 191 -26.96 -7.70 -16.83
C ASP A 191 -26.79 -6.91 -18.14
N ARG A 192 -27.71 -7.08 -19.09
CA ARG A 192 -27.62 -6.43 -20.42
C ARG A 192 -27.54 -4.90 -20.37
N SER A 193 -27.95 -4.25 -19.28
CA SER A 193 -27.81 -2.80 -19.13
C SER A 193 -26.35 -2.35 -18.92
N ALA A 194 -25.47 -3.27 -18.53
CA ALA A 194 -24.05 -2.99 -18.32
C ALA A 194 -23.22 -3.00 -19.62
N LEU A 195 -23.67 -3.69 -20.67
CA LEU A 195 -22.90 -3.86 -21.92
C LEU A 195 -22.39 -2.53 -22.49
N GLY A 196 -23.26 -1.52 -22.60
CA GLY A 196 -22.84 -0.20 -23.11
C GLY A 196 -21.78 0.48 -22.25
N THR A 197 -21.78 0.23 -20.94
CA THR A 197 -20.74 0.74 -20.02
C THR A 197 -19.42 0.00 -20.20
N ILE A 198 -19.48 -1.33 -20.37
CA ILE A 198 -18.30 -2.18 -20.61
C ILE A 198 -17.66 -1.84 -21.96
N GLU A 199 -18.44 -1.76 -23.03
CA GLU A 199 -17.96 -1.39 -24.37
C GLU A 199 -17.28 -0.02 -24.39
N GLU A 200 -17.82 0.97 -23.67
CA GLU A 200 -17.17 2.28 -23.52
C GLU A 200 -15.83 2.15 -22.79
N ALA A 201 -15.74 1.33 -21.75
CA ALA A 201 -14.49 1.10 -21.01
C ALA A 201 -13.37 0.52 -21.92
N PHE A 202 -13.71 -0.41 -22.80
CA PHE A 202 -12.79 -0.93 -23.82
C PHE A 202 -12.46 0.12 -24.90
N ARG A 203 -13.46 0.88 -25.37
CA ARG A 203 -13.28 1.95 -26.38
C ARG A 203 -12.27 3.00 -25.94
N ARG A 204 -12.29 3.38 -24.67
CA ARG A 204 -11.33 4.32 -24.06
C ARG A 204 -10.00 3.67 -23.64
N LYS A 205 -9.80 2.38 -23.90
CA LYS A 205 -8.58 1.61 -23.57
C LYS A 205 -8.17 1.69 -22.10
N SER A 206 -9.14 1.61 -21.18
CA SER A 206 -8.86 1.64 -19.73
C SER A 206 -8.83 0.26 -19.07
N VAL A 207 -8.94 -0.81 -19.85
CA VAL A 207 -9.03 -2.19 -19.36
C VAL A 207 -7.78 -2.94 -19.80
N ASP A 208 -7.13 -3.64 -18.88
CA ASP A 208 -6.06 -4.55 -19.25
C ASP A 208 -6.66 -5.80 -19.91
N LYS A 209 -6.20 -6.06 -21.13
CA LYS A 209 -6.65 -7.17 -21.96
C LYS A 209 -5.97 -8.49 -21.62
N SER A 210 -4.96 -8.47 -20.75
CA SER A 210 -4.42 -9.68 -20.13
C SER A 210 -5.43 -10.32 -19.18
N ILE A 211 -6.28 -9.50 -18.54
CA ILE A 211 -7.32 -9.93 -17.61
C ILE A 211 -8.59 -10.36 -18.34
N ILE A 212 -9.13 -9.49 -19.20
CA ILE A 212 -10.35 -9.81 -19.96
C ILE A 212 -10.44 -8.99 -21.25
N LYS A 213 -10.88 -9.63 -22.33
CA LYS A 213 -11.14 -8.99 -23.62
C LYS A 213 -12.64 -8.77 -23.83
N LEU A 214 -12.97 -7.84 -24.72
CA LEU A 214 -14.37 -7.60 -25.08
C LEU A 214 -15.03 -8.84 -25.69
N ASP A 215 -14.27 -9.64 -26.44
CA ASP A 215 -14.80 -10.89 -27.03
C ASP A 215 -15.17 -11.90 -25.94
N ASP A 216 -14.34 -12.04 -24.89
CA ASP A 216 -14.64 -12.87 -23.72
C ASP A 216 -15.93 -12.41 -23.02
N VAL A 217 -16.12 -11.09 -22.86
CA VAL A 217 -17.38 -10.54 -22.32
C VAL A 217 -18.56 -10.92 -23.21
N LEU A 218 -18.45 -10.76 -24.54
CA LEU A 218 -19.55 -11.08 -25.46
C LEU A 218 -19.88 -12.58 -25.44
N GLU A 219 -18.89 -13.44 -25.25
CA GLU A 219 -19.06 -14.88 -25.07
C GLU A 219 -19.85 -15.19 -23.79
N ILE A 220 -19.51 -14.56 -22.65
CA ILE A 220 -20.24 -14.72 -21.37
C ILE A 220 -21.72 -14.30 -21.51
N TYR A 221 -22.01 -13.26 -22.31
CA TYR A 221 -23.40 -12.81 -22.59
C TYR A 221 -24.12 -13.63 -23.68
N GLY A 222 -23.41 -14.52 -24.38
CA GLY A 222 -23.92 -15.36 -25.46
C GLY A 222 -24.78 -16.53 -25.00
N GLU A 223 -25.46 -17.20 -25.94
CA GLU A 223 -26.31 -18.37 -25.65
C GLU A 223 -25.50 -19.63 -25.25
N GLU A 224 -24.21 -19.68 -25.61
CA GLU A 224 -23.26 -20.75 -25.24
C GLU A 224 -22.48 -20.45 -23.95
N GLY A 225 -22.58 -19.23 -23.42
CA GLY A 225 -21.89 -18.86 -22.18
C GLY A 225 -22.51 -19.59 -21.00
N ASP A 226 -21.71 -20.43 -20.32
CA ASP A 226 -22.13 -21.24 -19.18
C ASP A 226 -22.93 -20.41 -18.16
N GLU A 227 -24.02 -20.96 -17.61
CA GLU A 227 -24.79 -20.30 -16.56
C GLU A 227 -24.01 -20.23 -15.23
N ASP A 228 -22.98 -21.07 -15.06
CA ASP A 228 -22.22 -21.25 -13.81
C ASP A 228 -20.71 -20.97 -13.93
N TYR A 229 -20.31 -20.06 -14.83
CA TYR A 229 -18.90 -19.64 -14.96
C TYR A 229 -18.31 -19.17 -13.61
N GLU A 230 -17.28 -19.89 -13.12
CA GLU A 230 -16.35 -19.68 -11.99
C GLU A 230 -16.84 -19.18 -10.61
N TYR A 231 -18.12 -18.88 -10.43
CA TYR A 231 -18.66 -18.31 -9.18
C TYR A 231 -18.60 -19.28 -7.97
N HIS A 232 -18.58 -20.59 -8.20
CA HIS A 232 -18.55 -21.59 -7.12
C HIS A 232 -17.33 -21.48 -6.20
N TYR A 233 -16.25 -20.83 -6.65
CA TYR A 233 -15.07 -20.63 -5.82
C TYR A 233 -15.33 -19.64 -4.66
N ASP A 234 -16.28 -18.71 -4.79
CA ASP A 234 -16.54 -17.63 -3.81
C ASP A 234 -17.83 -17.82 -2.99
N ASP A 235 -18.61 -18.86 -3.26
CA ASP A 235 -19.85 -19.17 -2.54
C ASP A 235 -19.64 -20.35 -1.56
N LYS A 236 -18.48 -20.40 -0.91
CA LYS A 236 -18.15 -21.43 0.08
C LYS A 236 -18.68 -21.05 1.46
N ASN A 237 -19.08 -22.06 2.26
CA ASN A 237 -19.41 -21.82 3.66
C ASN A 237 -18.10 -21.68 4.46
N PRO A 238 -17.88 -20.59 5.21
CA PRO A 238 -16.65 -20.44 5.99
C PRO A 238 -16.38 -21.58 6.99
N LEU A 239 -17.41 -22.31 7.45
CA LEU A 239 -17.24 -23.50 8.28
C LEU A 239 -16.58 -24.67 7.54
N ASP A 240 -16.66 -24.72 6.21
CA ASP A 240 -16.09 -25.81 5.41
C ASP A 240 -14.56 -25.84 5.51
N TYR A 241 -13.92 -24.72 5.86
CA TYR A 241 -12.49 -24.67 6.20
C TYR A 241 -12.10 -25.73 7.26
N PHE A 242 -12.98 -26.00 8.23
CA PHE A 242 -12.72 -26.95 9.32
C PHE A 242 -13.07 -28.41 8.98
N LEU A 243 -13.51 -28.70 7.75
CA LEU A 243 -13.70 -30.08 7.32
C LEU A 243 -12.35 -30.78 7.25
N GLU A 244 -12.30 -32.01 7.76
CA GLU A 244 -11.04 -32.78 7.82
C GLU A 244 -10.39 -32.95 6.44
N SER A 245 -11.18 -33.05 5.36
CA SER A 245 -10.67 -33.10 3.99
C SER A 245 -9.90 -31.83 3.61
N ASN A 246 -10.42 -30.66 3.97
CA ASN A 246 -9.83 -29.38 3.61
C ASN A 246 -8.60 -29.08 4.48
N LEU A 247 -8.66 -29.43 5.77
CA LEU A 247 -7.49 -29.34 6.65
C LEU A 247 -6.37 -30.30 6.20
N GLU A 248 -6.69 -31.50 5.72
CA GLU A 248 -5.69 -32.43 5.18
C GLU A 248 -5.03 -31.88 3.91
N GLU A 249 -5.79 -31.27 2.99
CA GLU A 249 -5.23 -30.60 1.80
C GLU A 249 -4.26 -29.47 2.20
N LEU A 250 -4.63 -28.66 3.19
CA LEU A 250 -3.76 -27.60 3.73
C LEU A 250 -2.51 -28.17 4.41
N ARG A 251 -2.62 -29.29 5.14
CA ARG A 251 -1.45 -29.97 5.74
C ARG A 251 -0.49 -30.47 4.67
N VAL A 252 -1.02 -31.04 3.58
CA VAL A 252 -0.22 -31.47 2.43
C VAL A 252 0.46 -30.27 1.76
N SER A 253 -0.28 -29.20 1.50
CA SER A 253 0.26 -27.95 0.93
C SER A 253 1.37 -27.38 1.81
N TYR A 254 1.14 -27.27 3.12
CA TYR A 254 2.12 -26.79 4.09
C TYR A 254 3.37 -27.67 4.17
N ALA A 255 3.20 -29.01 4.15
CA ALA A 255 4.32 -29.95 4.14
C ALA A 255 5.15 -29.83 2.86
N ASN A 256 4.51 -29.61 1.71
CA ASN A 256 5.18 -29.37 0.44
C ASN A 256 5.95 -28.05 0.46
N TRP A 257 5.35 -26.98 0.97
CA TRP A 257 5.98 -25.68 1.12
C TRP A 257 7.21 -25.74 2.05
N LEU A 258 7.11 -26.42 3.20
CA LEU A 258 8.25 -26.66 4.10
C LEU A 258 9.35 -27.49 3.43
N SER A 259 8.97 -28.47 2.62
CA SER A 259 9.93 -29.31 1.87
C SER A 259 10.63 -28.51 0.76
N GLY A 260 9.92 -27.59 0.09
CA GLY A 260 10.46 -26.65 -0.88
C GLY A 260 11.48 -25.69 -0.26
N ARG A 261 11.18 -25.11 0.91
CA ARG A 261 12.14 -24.29 1.67
C ARG A 261 13.40 -25.07 2.06
N LYS A 262 13.28 -26.35 2.37
CA LYS A 262 14.44 -27.19 2.74
C LYS A 262 15.40 -27.36 1.56
N LEU A 263 14.84 -27.55 0.35
CA LEU A 263 15.58 -27.57 -0.92
C LEU A 263 16.21 -26.21 -1.26
N GLU A 264 15.51 -25.09 -1.02
CA GLU A 264 16.04 -23.73 -1.21
C GLU A 264 17.12 -23.35 -0.19
N SER A 265 17.03 -23.84 1.06
CA SER A 265 18.05 -23.59 2.09
C SER A 265 19.34 -24.39 1.87
N GLU A 266 19.27 -25.51 1.13
CA GLU A 266 20.43 -26.30 0.70
C GLU A 266 21.01 -25.80 -0.64
N LYS A 267 20.19 -25.15 -1.47
CA LYS A 267 20.63 -24.35 -2.63
C LYS A 267 20.93 -22.92 -2.20
N GLY A 268 21.97 -22.75 -1.38
CA GLY A 268 22.52 -21.42 -1.13
C GLY A 268 22.84 -20.72 -2.44
N GLN A 269 22.37 -19.47 -2.58
CA GLN A 269 22.68 -18.49 -3.63
C GLN A 269 22.76 -19.04 -5.05
N LEU A 270 21.78 -18.71 -5.90
CA LEU A 270 21.96 -18.78 -7.36
C LEU A 270 23.32 -18.14 -7.68
N ASP A 271 24.23 -18.94 -8.23
CA ASP A 271 25.48 -18.39 -8.73
C ASP A 271 25.19 -17.52 -9.95
N GLU A 272 26.08 -16.55 -10.19
CA GLU A 272 25.93 -15.57 -11.28
C GLU A 272 25.78 -16.25 -12.66
N GLU A 273 26.31 -17.47 -12.80
CA GLU A 273 26.28 -18.29 -14.02
C GLU A 273 24.89 -18.93 -14.25
N GLU A 274 24.21 -19.41 -13.21
CA GLU A 274 22.84 -19.92 -13.28
C GLU A 274 21.83 -18.78 -13.49
N ALA A 275 22.07 -17.60 -12.91
CA ALA A 275 21.25 -16.41 -13.14
C ALA A 275 21.40 -15.88 -14.58
N GLU A 276 22.64 -15.84 -15.12
CA GLU A 276 22.91 -15.53 -16.53
C GLU A 276 22.28 -16.57 -17.46
N ALA A 277 22.35 -17.87 -17.14
CA ALA A 277 21.75 -18.92 -17.95
C ALA A 277 20.21 -18.86 -18.00
N ILE A 278 19.56 -18.41 -16.91
CA ILE A 278 18.11 -18.16 -16.88
C ILE A 278 17.77 -16.93 -17.73
N LEU A 279 18.55 -15.85 -17.63
CA LEU A 279 18.37 -14.66 -18.47
C LEU A 279 18.60 -14.95 -19.97
N ASP A 280 19.59 -15.78 -20.31
CA ASP A 280 19.87 -16.27 -21.67
C ASP A 280 18.84 -17.30 -22.18
N SER A 281 18.01 -17.85 -21.30
CA SER A 281 16.97 -18.83 -21.66
C SER A 281 15.66 -18.19 -22.12
N PHE A 282 15.49 -16.88 -21.90
CA PHE A 282 14.41 -16.10 -22.50
C PHE A 282 14.86 -15.65 -23.89
N ASP A 283 14.08 -16.01 -24.93
CA ASP A 283 14.34 -15.51 -26.28
C ASP A 283 14.29 -13.96 -26.25
N GLU A 284 15.23 -13.29 -26.93
CA GLU A 284 15.29 -11.81 -27.05
C GLU A 284 13.95 -11.21 -27.53
N ALA A 285 13.12 -12.02 -28.21
CA ALA A 285 11.78 -11.68 -28.65
C ALA A 285 10.74 -11.60 -27.50
N ASP A 286 10.80 -12.50 -26.51
CA ASP A 286 9.81 -12.59 -25.40
C ASP A 286 9.98 -11.46 -24.39
N LEU A 287 11.23 -11.06 -24.10
CA LEU A 287 11.50 -9.87 -23.26
C LEU A 287 11.14 -8.57 -23.98
N SER A 288 11.15 -8.55 -25.33
CA SER A 288 10.82 -7.36 -26.13
C SER A 288 9.31 -7.07 -26.23
N GLU A 289 8.45 -8.06 -26.02
CA GLU A 289 6.98 -7.87 -26.02
C GLU A 289 6.45 -7.34 -24.68
N LEU A 290 7.07 -7.71 -23.56
CA LEU A 290 6.71 -7.23 -22.21
C LEU A 290 7.18 -5.80 -21.91
N GLU A 291 8.18 -5.29 -22.64
CA GLU A 291 8.72 -3.93 -22.49
C GLU A 291 8.61 -3.08 -23.77
N LYS A 292 7.52 -3.19 -24.54
CA LYS A 292 7.31 -2.20 -25.61
C LYS A 292 7.03 -0.82 -25.00
N GLU A 293 8.09 -0.05 -24.79
CA GLU A 293 8.00 1.38 -24.49
C GLU A 293 7.02 1.98 -25.50
N PRO A 294 5.95 2.67 -25.05
CA PRO A 294 4.91 3.17 -25.94
C PRO A 294 5.55 3.99 -27.07
N GLU A 295 5.14 3.76 -28.32
CA GLU A 295 5.71 4.50 -29.42
C GLU A 295 5.38 6.00 -29.25
N ARG A 296 6.22 6.88 -29.81
CA ARG A 296 6.09 8.34 -29.61
C ARG A 296 4.69 8.89 -29.89
N ASN A 297 3.93 8.27 -30.80
CA ASN A 297 2.59 8.72 -31.17
C ASN A 297 1.46 7.95 -30.46
N ASP A 298 1.77 6.90 -29.72
CA ASP A 298 0.78 6.08 -29.01
C ASP A 298 0.09 6.86 -27.90
N PRO A 299 -1.14 6.48 -27.51
CA PRO A 299 -1.74 6.98 -26.28
C PRO A 299 -0.78 6.77 -25.11
N CYS A 300 -0.59 7.80 -24.30
CA CYS A 300 0.34 7.74 -23.18
C CYS A 300 -0.18 6.74 -22.11
N PRO A 301 0.65 5.82 -21.59
CA PRO A 301 0.23 4.79 -20.64
C PRO A 301 -0.25 5.35 -19.28
N CYS A 302 0.00 6.63 -19.00
CA CYS A 302 -0.48 7.31 -17.80
C CYS A 302 -1.98 7.67 -17.79
N GLY A 303 -2.72 7.29 -18.84
CA GLY A 303 -4.15 7.60 -18.95
C GLY A 303 -4.49 9.07 -19.21
N SER A 304 -3.54 9.91 -19.64
CA SER A 304 -3.79 11.34 -19.93
C SER A 304 -4.63 11.59 -21.19
N GLY A 305 -4.83 10.58 -22.04
CA GLY A 305 -5.46 10.72 -23.36
C GLY A 305 -4.61 11.46 -24.41
N LEU A 306 -3.42 11.94 -24.04
CA LEU A 306 -2.47 12.59 -24.95
C LEU A 306 -1.54 11.55 -25.61
N LYS A 307 -0.95 11.90 -26.76
CA LYS A 307 0.14 11.12 -27.38
C LYS A 307 1.34 11.05 -26.43
N TYR A 308 2.05 9.93 -26.38
CA TYR A 308 3.19 9.69 -25.47
C TYR A 308 4.24 10.80 -25.55
N LYS A 309 4.61 11.23 -26.76
CA LYS A 309 5.54 12.35 -26.98
C LYS A 309 5.09 13.70 -26.43
N ARG A 310 3.78 13.88 -26.23
CA ARG A 310 3.16 15.10 -25.67
C ARG A 310 2.87 14.97 -24.17
N CYS A 311 3.16 13.81 -23.57
CA CYS A 311 2.91 13.54 -22.17
C CYS A 311 4.17 12.95 -21.50
N CYS A 312 4.20 11.64 -21.23
CA CYS A 312 5.26 11.05 -20.39
C CYS A 312 6.63 10.90 -21.05
N LEU A 313 6.75 10.97 -22.38
CA LEU A 313 8.07 10.85 -23.02
C LEU A 313 9.04 11.94 -22.54
N ARG A 314 8.58 13.20 -22.44
CA ARG A 314 9.42 14.29 -21.93
C ARG A 314 9.94 13.96 -20.52
N PHE A 315 9.09 13.38 -19.70
CA PHE A 315 9.38 13.05 -18.32
C PHE A 315 10.32 11.86 -18.19
N GLN A 316 10.13 10.82 -19.00
CA GLN A 316 11.03 9.69 -19.10
C GLN A 316 12.43 10.12 -19.57
N MET A 317 12.51 11.06 -20.54
CA MET A 317 13.79 11.63 -20.99
C MET A 317 14.50 12.41 -19.87
N GLU A 318 13.78 13.18 -19.07
CA GLU A 318 14.36 13.86 -17.91
C GLU A 318 14.82 12.83 -16.85
N ARG A 319 14.07 11.75 -16.61
CA ARG A 319 14.51 10.64 -15.72
C ARG A 319 15.81 9.98 -16.22
N LYS A 320 15.83 9.53 -17.47
CA LYS A 320 17.04 8.94 -18.10
C LYS A 320 18.24 9.88 -18.04
N ARG A 321 18.01 11.20 -18.08
CA ARG A 321 19.07 12.22 -17.98
C ARG A 321 19.59 12.42 -16.56
N TRP A 322 18.71 12.45 -15.56
CA TRP A 322 19.06 12.90 -14.20
C TRP A 322 19.24 11.75 -13.20
N ASP A 323 18.55 10.61 -13.36
CA ASP A 323 18.61 9.48 -12.42
C ASP A 323 20.06 8.98 -12.19
N PRO A 324 20.93 8.81 -13.22
CA PRO A 324 22.31 8.39 -12.99
C PRO A 324 23.15 9.42 -12.24
N VAL A 325 22.90 10.71 -12.48
CA VAL A 325 23.62 11.81 -11.83
C VAL A 325 23.21 11.90 -10.36
N GLU A 326 21.91 11.86 -10.06
CA GLU A 326 21.42 11.86 -8.68
C GLU A 326 21.86 10.61 -7.92
N GLY A 327 21.83 9.44 -8.56
CA GLY A 327 22.30 8.18 -7.97
C GLY A 327 23.78 8.24 -7.59
N LYS A 328 24.64 8.74 -8.48
CA LYS A 328 26.07 8.97 -8.19
C LYS A 328 26.25 9.92 -6.99
N LEU A 329 25.56 11.06 -6.98
CA LEU A 329 25.69 12.05 -5.91
C LEU A 329 25.22 11.53 -4.56
N ARG A 330 24.11 10.78 -4.53
CA ARG A 330 23.61 10.11 -3.32
C ARG A 330 24.60 9.09 -2.79
N ALA A 331 25.20 8.28 -3.66
CA ALA A 331 26.23 7.32 -3.28
C ALA A 331 27.45 8.02 -2.65
N MET A 332 27.94 9.10 -3.27
CA MET A 332 29.08 9.86 -2.74
C MET A 332 28.78 10.50 -1.38
N ILE A 333 27.59 11.10 -1.20
CA ILE A 333 27.18 11.65 0.10
C ILE A 333 27.05 10.54 1.14
N SER A 334 26.46 9.40 0.76
CA SER A 334 26.29 8.24 1.63
C SER A 334 27.62 7.71 2.15
N GLU A 335 28.59 7.53 1.24
CA GLU A 335 29.94 7.12 1.59
C GLU A 335 30.62 8.16 2.49
N PHE A 336 30.47 9.45 2.18
CA PHE A 336 31.06 10.53 2.94
C PHE A 336 30.59 10.56 4.40
N PHE A 337 29.28 10.53 4.64
CA PHE A 337 28.75 10.59 6.00
C PHE A 337 28.86 9.26 6.76
N SER A 338 29.10 8.15 6.06
CA SER A 338 29.31 6.83 6.69
C SER A 338 30.77 6.63 7.15
N SER A 339 31.66 7.60 6.91
CA SER A 339 33.04 7.54 7.36
C SER A 339 33.16 7.68 8.90
N ASP A 340 34.27 7.17 9.45
CA ASP A 340 34.58 7.24 10.89
C ASP A 340 34.49 8.67 11.48
N ARG A 341 34.68 9.70 10.64
CA ARG A 341 34.59 11.11 11.02
C ARG A 341 33.22 11.48 11.60
N PHE A 342 32.14 10.94 11.05
CA PHE A 342 30.77 11.33 11.40
C PHE A 342 30.03 10.26 12.22
N LEU A 343 30.68 9.14 12.53
CA LEU A 343 30.05 8.01 13.22
C LEU A 343 29.48 8.41 14.59
N GLU A 344 30.21 9.23 15.35
CA GLU A 344 29.74 9.70 16.66
C GLU A 344 28.64 10.75 16.52
N ASP A 345 28.76 11.67 15.56
CA ASP A 345 27.71 12.65 15.26
C ASP A 345 26.41 11.96 14.88
N MET A 346 26.48 10.88 14.09
CA MET A 346 25.32 10.08 13.69
C MET A 346 24.68 9.36 14.88
N ARG A 347 25.48 8.79 15.80
CA ARG A 347 24.96 8.17 17.03
C ARG A 347 24.22 9.17 17.91
N VAL A 348 24.80 10.36 18.10
CA VAL A 348 24.17 11.45 18.87
C VAL A 348 22.90 11.92 18.17
N ALA A 349 22.94 12.13 16.86
CA ALA A 349 21.78 12.53 16.07
C ALA A 349 20.65 11.48 16.14
N ALA A 350 20.96 10.19 16.04
CA ALA A 350 20.00 9.10 16.18
C ALA A 350 19.37 9.07 17.58
N SER A 351 20.16 9.31 18.63
CA SER A 351 19.65 9.43 20.00
C SER A 351 18.70 10.63 20.16
N ILE A 352 19.03 11.78 19.56
CA ILE A 352 18.19 12.98 19.57
C ILE A 352 16.90 12.76 18.74
N TYR A 353 17.02 12.03 17.62
CA TYR A 353 15.89 11.64 16.78
C TYR A 353 14.89 10.81 17.60
N GLY A 354 15.39 9.81 18.33
CA GLY A 354 14.65 9.10 19.37
C GLY A 354 13.50 8.23 18.84
N ARG A 355 13.64 7.71 17.63
CA ARG A 355 12.70 6.78 16.97
C ARG A 355 13.43 5.51 16.54
N ASP A 356 12.64 4.49 16.23
CA ASP A 356 13.15 3.21 15.73
C ASP A 356 13.67 3.37 14.29
N LEU A 357 14.96 3.12 14.09
CA LEU A 357 15.61 3.20 12.79
C LEU A 357 15.65 1.83 12.08
N ASP A 358 15.08 0.78 12.68
CA ASP A 358 14.85 -0.49 12.00
C ASP A 358 13.68 -0.36 11.00
N ASP A 359 12.68 0.47 11.31
CA ASP A 359 11.62 0.89 10.39
C ASP A 359 12.23 1.64 9.17
N PRO A 360 12.02 1.13 7.94
CA PRO A 360 12.57 1.75 6.72
C PRO A 360 12.14 3.20 6.48
N ASN A 361 10.91 3.57 6.84
CA ASN A 361 10.36 4.92 6.65
C ASN A 361 10.98 5.91 7.64
N GLU A 362 11.08 5.52 8.90
CA GLU A 362 11.74 6.33 9.94
C GLU A 362 13.23 6.50 9.63
N ARG A 363 13.89 5.43 9.18
CA ARG A 363 15.28 5.47 8.72
C ARG A 363 15.48 6.42 7.54
N ALA A 364 14.57 6.41 6.55
CA ALA A 364 14.64 7.33 5.41
C ALA A 364 14.49 8.79 5.85
N LEU A 365 13.51 9.10 6.69
CA LEU A 365 13.28 10.45 7.24
C LEU A 365 14.46 10.92 8.11
N PHE A 366 15.02 10.03 8.91
CA PHE A 366 16.22 10.31 9.71
C PHE A 366 17.39 10.73 8.84
N TYR A 367 17.73 9.97 7.80
CA TYR A 367 18.84 10.32 6.92
C TYR A 367 18.60 11.64 6.18
N ASP A 368 17.37 11.87 5.73
CA ASP A 368 17.02 13.12 5.04
C ASP A 368 17.20 14.33 5.97
N TRP A 369 16.80 14.21 7.24
CA TRP A 369 17.03 15.22 8.27
C TRP A 369 18.52 15.38 8.63
N PHE A 370 19.22 14.28 8.89
CA PHE A 370 20.63 14.27 9.28
C PHE A 370 21.54 14.89 8.20
N ILE A 371 21.28 14.56 6.94
CA ILE A 371 22.10 15.03 5.82
C ILE A 371 21.88 16.54 5.57
N HIS A 372 20.63 17.01 5.64
CA HIS A 372 20.27 18.34 5.17
C HIS A 372 20.21 19.40 6.28
N ASP A 373 19.74 19.03 7.48
CA ASP A 373 19.34 19.98 8.51
C ASP A 373 20.08 19.82 9.84
N TYR A 374 20.56 18.62 10.19
CA TYR A 374 21.40 18.43 11.38
C TYR A 374 22.74 19.16 11.22
N ILE A 375 23.09 19.97 12.21
CA ILE A 375 24.34 20.74 12.22
C ILE A 375 25.41 19.94 12.94
N ILE A 376 26.46 19.56 12.21
CA ILE A 376 27.63 18.90 12.79
C ILE A 376 28.34 19.89 13.72
N PRO A 377 28.44 19.62 15.03
CA PRO A 377 28.93 20.62 16.00
C PRO A 377 30.36 21.09 15.74
N SER A 378 31.24 20.21 15.26
CA SER A 378 32.64 20.53 14.95
C SER A 378 32.80 21.43 13.72
N GLU A 379 31.83 21.40 12.80
CA GLU A 379 31.88 22.10 11.51
C GLU A 379 30.95 23.32 11.44
N GLY A 380 29.92 23.36 12.29
CA GLY A 380 28.89 24.41 12.27
C GLY A 380 28.01 24.41 11.02
N MET A 381 28.00 23.30 10.26
CA MET A 381 27.26 23.14 9.00
C MET A 381 26.63 21.75 8.91
N SER A 382 25.66 21.58 8.01
CA SER A 382 25.08 20.26 7.72
C SER A 382 25.98 19.42 6.82
N VAL A 383 25.81 18.10 6.88
CA VAL A 383 26.60 17.12 6.10
C VAL A 383 26.67 17.48 4.62
N ILE A 384 25.54 17.80 3.99
CA ILE A 384 25.51 18.13 2.56
C ILE A 384 26.29 19.42 2.24
N ARG A 385 26.35 20.38 3.16
CA ARG A 385 27.13 21.62 3.00
C ARG A 385 28.62 21.38 3.16
N ILE A 386 28.99 20.56 4.14
CA ILE A 386 30.38 20.13 4.34
C ILE A 386 30.86 19.40 3.09
N PHE A 387 30.08 18.43 2.62
CA PHE A 387 30.36 17.68 1.39
C PHE A 387 30.55 18.61 0.17
N LEU A 388 29.61 19.54 -0.05
CA LEU A 388 29.68 20.49 -1.16
C LEU A 388 30.93 21.37 -1.09
N ASN A 389 31.34 21.81 0.10
CA ASN A 389 32.53 22.65 0.30
C ASN A 389 33.82 21.87 0.02
N GLU A 390 33.94 20.65 0.55
CA GLU A 390 35.14 19.83 0.45
C GLU A 390 35.33 19.26 -0.96
N HIS A 391 34.24 18.83 -1.60
CA HIS A 391 34.28 18.15 -2.90
C HIS A 391 33.99 19.06 -4.09
N ARG A 392 33.87 20.38 -3.92
CA ARG A 392 33.49 21.28 -5.04
C ARG A 392 34.37 21.10 -6.28
N LYS A 393 35.67 20.83 -6.10
CA LYS A 393 36.64 20.64 -7.19
C LYS A 393 36.47 19.32 -7.94
N ASP A 394 35.88 18.32 -7.29
CA ASP A 394 35.66 16.98 -7.84
C ASP A 394 34.33 16.90 -8.62
N LEU A 395 33.48 17.91 -8.48
CA LEU A 395 32.16 18.00 -9.08
C LEU A 395 32.19 18.81 -10.37
N THR A 396 31.49 18.30 -11.38
CA THR A 396 31.13 19.09 -12.56
C THR A 396 30.21 20.26 -12.17
N ASP A 397 30.11 21.29 -13.01
CA ASP A 397 29.21 22.42 -12.74
C ASP A 397 27.73 22.01 -12.66
N GLN A 398 27.35 20.94 -13.36
CA GLN A 398 26.00 20.40 -13.30
C GLN A 398 25.73 19.69 -11.97
N GLU A 399 26.67 18.85 -11.52
CA GLU A 399 26.59 18.17 -10.21
C GLU A 399 26.58 19.17 -9.06
N ALA A 400 27.45 20.18 -9.09
CA ALA A 400 27.49 21.21 -8.07
C ALA A 400 26.18 22.00 -7.98
N LYS A 401 25.55 22.34 -9.12
CA LYS A 401 24.24 23.01 -9.13
C LYS A 401 23.13 22.15 -8.53
N ILE A 402 23.13 20.85 -8.80
CA ILE A 402 22.16 19.91 -8.20
C ILE A 402 22.35 19.87 -6.68
N LEU A 403 23.59 19.70 -6.21
CA LEU A 403 23.88 19.67 -4.79
C LEU A 403 23.59 21.00 -4.09
N GLU A 404 23.85 22.13 -4.74
CA GLU A 404 23.44 23.44 -4.24
C GLU A 404 21.91 23.52 -4.10
N ALA A 405 21.15 23.00 -5.06
CA ALA A 405 19.70 22.95 -4.98
C ALA A 405 19.22 22.06 -3.81
N TRP A 406 19.83 20.89 -3.63
CA TRP A 406 19.54 19.99 -2.50
C TRP A 406 19.88 20.64 -1.17
N ALA A 407 21.06 21.23 -1.04
CA ALA A 407 21.51 21.90 0.17
C ALA A 407 20.71 23.17 0.52
N ASN A 408 20.04 23.78 -0.46
CA ASN A 408 19.11 24.90 -0.27
C ASN A 408 17.66 24.45 -0.05
N SER A 409 17.30 23.20 -0.35
CA SER A 409 15.94 22.69 -0.17
C SER A 409 15.57 22.53 1.31
N THR A 410 14.28 22.63 1.63
CA THR A 410 13.69 22.41 2.96
C THR A 410 12.55 21.43 2.83
N PHE A 411 12.15 20.77 3.93
CA PHE A 411 10.85 20.12 3.98
C PHE A 411 9.72 21.12 3.69
N ARG A 412 8.64 20.63 3.09
CA ARG A 412 7.44 21.38 2.72
C ARG A 412 6.19 20.56 2.99
N PHE A 413 5.08 21.28 3.18
CA PHE A 413 3.74 20.71 3.19
C PHE A 413 3.13 20.93 1.82
N LEU A 414 3.00 19.87 1.03
CA LEU A 414 2.47 19.95 -0.32
C LEU A 414 1.05 19.41 -0.34
N LYS A 415 0.10 20.22 -0.79
CA LYS A 415 -1.29 19.80 -0.99
C LYS A 415 -1.45 19.18 -2.37
N VAL A 416 -1.85 17.93 -2.42
CA VAL A 416 -2.10 17.19 -3.65
C VAL A 416 -3.33 17.76 -4.36
N LEU A 417 -3.15 18.17 -5.62
CA LEU A 417 -4.20 18.77 -6.46
C LEU A 417 -4.69 17.82 -7.54
N ASP A 418 -3.83 16.96 -8.07
CA ASP A 418 -4.15 16.04 -9.16
C ASP A 418 -3.18 14.85 -9.15
N VAL A 419 -3.68 13.63 -9.30
CA VAL A 419 -2.83 12.42 -9.32
C VAL A 419 -2.89 11.74 -10.69
N ARG A 420 -1.72 11.52 -11.29
CA ARG A 420 -1.55 10.80 -12.55
C ARG A 420 -0.97 9.43 -12.24
N PHE A 421 -1.86 8.46 -12.05
CA PHE A 421 -1.52 7.08 -11.70
C PHE A 421 -0.41 6.52 -12.60
N GLY A 422 0.57 5.87 -11.98
CA GLY A 422 1.75 5.30 -12.64
C GLY A 422 2.83 6.32 -13.04
N VAL A 423 2.66 7.62 -12.73
CA VAL A 423 3.60 8.68 -13.16
C VAL A 423 4.00 9.62 -12.05
N GLY A 424 3.03 10.22 -11.37
CA GLY A 424 3.28 11.30 -10.41
C GLY A 424 2.03 12.08 -10.05
N PHE A 425 2.22 13.24 -9.43
CA PHE A 425 1.12 14.06 -8.96
C PHE A 425 1.47 15.54 -9.06
N THR A 426 0.44 16.38 -9.16
CA THR A 426 0.56 17.84 -9.07
C THR A 426 0.23 18.25 -7.64
N ALA A 427 1.08 19.07 -7.03
CA ALA A 427 0.83 19.61 -5.70
C ALA A 427 1.26 21.08 -5.61
N SER A 428 0.63 21.82 -4.72
CA SER A 428 1.00 23.20 -4.36
C SER A 428 1.55 23.24 -2.93
N ASP A 429 2.48 24.16 -2.66
CA ASP A 429 2.90 24.43 -1.29
C ASP A 429 1.73 25.01 -0.50
N LEU A 430 1.39 24.37 0.62
CA LEU A 430 0.29 24.76 1.50
C LEU A 430 0.50 26.17 2.08
N PHE A 431 1.75 26.57 2.27
CA PHE A 431 2.13 27.87 2.83
C PHE A 431 2.81 28.78 1.80
N GLY A 432 2.85 28.37 0.52
CA GLY A 432 3.44 29.16 -0.56
C GLY A 432 2.63 30.43 -0.84
N SER A 433 3.32 31.56 -0.96
CA SER A 433 2.72 32.88 -1.17
C SER A 433 2.19 33.10 -2.59
N ASP A 434 2.65 32.31 -3.57
CA ASP A 434 2.38 32.51 -5.00
C ASP A 434 1.28 31.60 -5.57
N GLY A 435 0.77 30.65 -4.78
CA GLY A 435 -0.22 29.66 -5.20
C GLY A 435 0.26 28.76 -6.35
N SER A 436 1.57 28.68 -6.58
CA SER A 436 2.15 27.88 -7.65
C SER A 436 2.00 26.38 -7.36
N SER A 437 1.74 25.61 -8.42
CA SER A 437 1.68 24.16 -8.37
C SER A 437 2.78 23.56 -9.23
N SER A 438 3.42 22.51 -8.73
CA SER A 438 4.45 21.77 -9.45
C SER A 438 4.02 20.32 -9.67
N PHE A 439 4.48 19.73 -10.78
CA PHE A 439 4.35 18.30 -11.01
C PHE A 439 5.56 17.57 -10.44
N PHE A 440 5.30 16.55 -9.62
CA PHE A 440 6.30 15.70 -8.99
C PHE A 440 6.28 14.32 -9.61
N PHE A 441 7.46 13.84 -10.02
CA PHE A 441 7.62 12.47 -10.53
C PHE A 441 7.72 11.51 -9.36
N SER A 442 6.72 10.64 -9.22
CA SER A 442 6.69 9.63 -8.18
C SER A 442 5.66 8.57 -8.55
N THR A 443 6.13 7.42 -9.03
CA THR A 443 5.26 6.28 -9.34
C THR A 443 4.58 5.77 -8.06
N SER A 444 5.35 5.59 -6.98
CA SER A 444 4.84 5.20 -5.66
C SER A 444 3.80 6.20 -5.15
N GLY A 445 4.12 7.49 -5.17
CA GLY A 445 3.19 8.53 -4.73
C GLY A 445 1.93 8.62 -5.58
N SER A 446 2.02 8.37 -6.89
CA SER A 446 0.84 8.34 -7.74
C SER A 446 -0.11 7.16 -7.50
N ARG A 447 0.36 6.12 -6.80
CA ARG A 447 -0.44 4.96 -6.39
C ARG A 447 -1.08 5.16 -5.03
N ASN A 448 -0.42 5.90 -4.14
CA ASN A 448 -0.83 6.03 -2.73
C ASN A 448 -1.56 7.33 -2.37
N LEU A 449 -1.45 8.38 -3.20
CA LEU A 449 -2.02 9.71 -2.90
C LEU A 449 -3.40 9.91 -3.52
N VAL A 450 -4.25 10.68 -2.84
CA VAL A 450 -5.51 11.19 -3.37
C VAL A 450 -5.58 12.71 -3.36
N GLU A 451 -6.48 13.29 -4.17
CA GLU A 451 -6.68 14.74 -4.21
C GLU A 451 -7.09 15.29 -2.83
N GLY A 452 -6.38 16.33 -2.39
CA GLY A 452 -6.61 16.99 -1.11
C GLY A 452 -5.74 16.47 0.04
N ASP A 453 -4.99 15.39 -0.15
CA ASP A 453 -3.96 14.98 0.81
C ASP A 453 -2.91 16.08 0.97
N VAL A 454 -2.34 16.16 2.17
CA VAL A 454 -1.18 16.98 2.48
C VAL A 454 -0.02 16.03 2.72
N ILE A 455 1.07 16.20 1.97
CA ILE A 455 2.30 15.43 2.19
C ILE A 455 3.36 16.30 2.83
N PHE A 456 4.14 15.72 3.75
CA PHE A 456 5.34 16.34 4.28
C PHE A 456 6.57 15.70 3.64
N VAL A 457 7.29 16.48 2.83
CA VAL A 457 8.38 15.98 1.97
C VAL A 457 9.38 17.10 1.66
N ARG A 458 10.61 16.76 1.30
CA ARG A 458 11.61 17.71 0.79
C ARG A 458 11.63 17.74 -0.74
N PRO A 459 11.01 18.74 -1.39
CA PRO A 459 11.11 18.91 -2.82
C PRO A 459 12.41 19.62 -3.21
N TYR A 460 13.00 19.22 -4.33
CA TYR A 460 14.11 19.96 -4.94
C TYR A 460 14.02 20.00 -6.47
N PRO A 461 14.51 21.07 -7.12
CA PRO A 461 14.59 21.14 -8.56
C PRO A 461 15.80 20.36 -9.09
N THR A 462 15.59 19.54 -10.11
CA THR A 462 16.67 18.91 -10.89
C THR A 462 16.45 19.20 -12.38
N GLY A 463 17.29 20.04 -12.97
CA GLY A 463 17.13 20.42 -14.37
C GLY A 463 15.81 21.16 -14.62
N SER A 464 14.90 20.52 -15.37
CA SER A 464 13.57 21.09 -15.69
C SER A 464 12.41 20.44 -14.93
N ILE A 465 12.71 19.59 -13.95
CA ILE A 465 11.73 18.81 -13.19
C ILE A 465 11.86 19.03 -11.68
N MET A 466 10.78 18.74 -10.94
CA MET A 466 10.77 18.68 -9.49
C MET A 466 10.87 17.22 -9.03
N ARG A 467 11.70 16.99 -8.02
CA ARG A 467 11.97 15.69 -7.40
C ARG A 467 11.71 15.76 -5.89
N LEU A 468 11.63 14.59 -5.28
CA LEU A 468 11.44 14.40 -3.84
C LEU A 468 12.69 13.70 -3.29
N ALA A 469 13.16 14.12 -2.11
CA ALA A 469 14.39 13.60 -1.53
C ALA A 469 14.26 12.19 -0.95
N SER A 470 13.12 11.89 -0.36
CA SER A 470 12.75 10.61 0.25
C SER A 470 11.27 10.31 0.03
N ASP A 471 10.80 9.17 0.56
CA ASP A 471 9.38 8.98 0.83
C ASP A 471 8.85 10.05 1.79
N PHE A 472 7.54 10.22 1.78
CA PHE A 472 6.86 11.33 2.43
C PHE A 472 5.79 10.85 3.39
N LEU A 473 5.56 11.65 4.42
CA LEU A 473 4.45 11.41 5.33
C LEU A 473 3.16 11.91 4.67
N ILE A 474 2.13 11.06 4.66
CA ILE A 474 0.84 11.34 4.04
C ILE A 474 -0.19 11.70 5.11
N PHE A 475 -0.83 12.85 4.96
CA PHE A 475 -1.89 13.31 5.85
C PHE A 475 -3.19 13.51 5.06
N PRO A 476 -4.25 12.75 5.35
CA PRO A 476 -5.57 13.01 4.79
C PRO A 476 -6.01 14.46 5.02
N LYS A 477 -6.78 15.01 4.09
CA LYS A 477 -7.28 16.41 4.09
C LYS A 477 -7.79 16.92 5.45
N ARG A 478 -8.39 16.05 6.28
CA ARG A 478 -8.89 16.38 7.63
C ARG A 478 -7.81 16.93 8.58
N PHE A 479 -6.55 16.57 8.37
CA PHE A 479 -5.43 17.04 9.19
C PHE A 479 -4.86 18.39 8.77
N GLN A 480 -5.21 18.89 7.56
CA GLN A 480 -4.69 20.14 7.01
C GLN A 480 -4.80 21.30 8.02
N LYS A 481 -5.98 21.49 8.62
CA LYS A 481 -6.21 22.58 9.58
C LYS A 481 -5.33 22.48 10.82
N LYS A 482 -5.14 21.26 11.36
CA LYS A 482 -4.30 21.02 12.54
C LYS A 482 -2.81 21.30 12.24
N ILE A 483 -2.38 20.95 11.03
CA ILE A 483 -1.03 21.26 10.53
C ILE A 483 -0.85 22.77 10.38
N GLU A 484 -1.80 23.46 9.73
CA GLU A 484 -1.79 24.92 9.58
C GLU A 484 -1.69 25.63 10.93
N GLU A 485 -2.57 25.27 11.88
CA GLU A 485 -2.56 25.85 13.23
C GLU A 485 -1.22 25.63 13.96
N PHE A 486 -0.63 24.43 13.86
CA PHE A 486 0.66 24.13 14.47
C PHE A 486 1.80 24.95 13.84
N ILE A 487 1.89 24.99 12.52
CA ILE A 487 2.95 25.70 11.82
C ILE A 487 2.81 27.21 12.01
N GLU A 488 1.61 27.78 11.90
CA GLU A 488 1.39 29.20 12.11
C GLU A 488 1.73 29.65 13.53
N LEU A 489 1.35 28.86 14.54
CA LEU A 489 1.63 29.19 15.95
C LEU A 489 3.12 29.18 16.24
N ASN A 490 3.83 28.11 15.85
CA ASN A 490 5.24 27.92 16.19
C ASN A 490 6.18 28.77 15.31
N CYS A 491 5.83 29.00 14.04
CA CYS A 491 6.60 29.88 13.16
C CYS A 491 6.55 31.34 13.65
N LYS A 492 5.38 31.85 14.09
CA LYS A 492 5.25 33.20 14.67
C LYS A 492 6.05 33.36 15.96
N ASN A 493 5.94 32.40 16.88
CA ASN A 493 6.67 32.42 18.15
C ASN A 493 8.19 32.36 17.94
N GLY A 494 8.66 31.60 16.95
CA GLY A 494 10.07 31.51 16.59
C GLY A 494 10.62 32.78 15.91
N ALA A 495 9.79 33.49 15.14
CA ALA A 495 10.15 34.75 14.50
C ALA A 495 10.27 35.90 15.52
N GLU A 496 9.30 36.04 16.44
CA GLU A 496 9.32 37.06 17.49
C GLU A 496 10.53 36.91 18.44
N ALA A 497 11.00 35.68 18.69
CA ALA A 497 12.17 35.43 19.53
C ALA A 497 13.51 35.81 18.86
N LYS A 498 13.61 35.75 17.53
CA LYS A 498 14.87 36.04 16.78
C LYS A 498 14.94 37.47 16.24
N ASP A 499 13.81 38.15 16.05
CA ASP A 499 13.74 39.54 15.56
C ASP A 499 14.11 40.60 16.61
N VAL A 500 14.27 40.23 17.88
CA VAL A 500 14.81 41.12 18.93
C VAL A 500 16.32 41.38 18.75
N GLU A 501 17.05 40.55 18.01
CA GLU A 501 18.51 40.71 17.85
C GLU A 501 18.97 41.32 16.52
N ARG A 502 18.17 41.31 15.44
CA ARG A 502 18.60 41.85 14.14
C ARG A 502 17.46 42.54 13.40
N GLY A 503 17.43 43.87 13.49
CA GLY A 503 16.52 44.72 12.73
C GLY A 503 16.74 44.59 11.22
N SER A 504 15.91 43.79 10.55
CA SER A 504 15.71 43.88 9.09
C SER A 504 14.32 43.38 8.71
N GLN A 505 13.65 44.08 7.79
CA GLN A 505 12.34 43.71 7.26
C GLN A 505 12.41 42.37 6.51
N PHE A 506 11.69 41.37 6.99
CA PHE A 506 11.64 40.03 6.42
C PHE A 506 10.48 39.85 5.43
N GLY A 507 10.76 39.18 4.30
CA GLY A 507 9.74 38.60 3.43
C GLY A 507 9.27 37.26 4.01
N THR A 508 7.97 37.04 4.03
CA THR A 508 7.27 35.92 4.71
C THR A 508 7.85 34.54 4.40
N ASP A 509 8.28 34.29 3.16
CA ASP A 509 8.75 32.98 2.72
C ASP A 509 10.12 32.63 3.34
N LYS A 510 11.00 33.61 3.56
CA LYS A 510 12.31 33.36 4.18
C LYS A 510 12.21 32.97 5.66
N ILE A 511 11.22 33.51 6.38
CA ILE A 511 10.97 33.15 7.78
C ILE A 511 10.54 31.69 7.84
N LEU A 512 9.57 31.31 7.00
CA LEU A 512 9.07 29.96 6.93
C LEU A 512 10.18 28.97 6.55
N ASP A 513 11.00 29.27 5.55
CA ASP A 513 12.13 28.42 5.14
C ASP A 513 13.11 28.18 6.29
N ASN A 514 13.44 29.25 7.03
CA ASN A 514 14.32 29.14 8.17
C ASN A 514 13.70 28.32 9.30
N TYR A 515 12.40 28.51 9.58
CA TYR A 515 11.67 27.71 10.55
C TYR A 515 11.62 26.23 10.15
N LEU A 516 11.18 25.92 8.93
CA LEU A 516 11.10 24.54 8.43
C LEU A 516 12.45 23.83 8.40
N ARG A 517 13.55 24.56 8.22
CA ARG A 517 14.92 24.00 8.30
C ARG A 517 15.37 23.79 9.74
N THR A 518 15.20 24.79 10.61
CA THR A 518 15.75 24.76 11.97
C THR A 518 14.91 23.93 12.94
N GLU A 519 13.61 23.80 12.67
CA GLU A 519 12.66 23.07 13.49
C GLU A 519 12.16 21.78 12.81
N SER A 520 12.84 21.30 11.76
CA SER A 520 12.42 20.10 11.02
C SER A 520 12.23 18.88 11.93
N LEU A 521 13.12 18.66 12.89
CA LEU A 521 12.98 17.56 13.86
C LEU A 521 11.74 17.73 14.75
N SER A 522 11.51 18.92 15.28
CA SER A 522 10.34 19.24 16.11
C SER A 522 9.04 19.00 15.32
N ILE A 523 9.04 19.35 14.02
CA ILE A 523 7.94 19.11 13.10
C ILE A 523 7.74 17.61 12.86
N ILE A 524 8.79 16.85 12.53
CA ILE A 524 8.70 15.39 12.34
C ILE A 524 8.11 14.71 13.58
N LYS A 525 8.58 15.10 14.77
CA LYS A 525 8.06 14.59 16.05
C LYS A 525 6.59 14.94 16.27
N PHE A 526 6.17 16.15 15.92
CA PHE A 526 4.75 16.52 16.00
C PHE A 526 3.90 15.72 15.02
N LEU A 527 4.33 15.61 13.76
CA LEU A 527 3.60 14.94 12.70
C LEU A 527 3.32 13.47 13.01
N THR A 528 4.29 12.78 13.59
CA THR A 528 4.17 11.39 14.07
C THR A 528 3.28 11.22 15.31
N THR A 529 2.79 12.30 15.94
CA THR A 529 1.76 12.22 17.00
C THR A 529 0.35 12.47 16.50
N ILE A 530 0.20 12.90 15.25
CA ILE A 530 -1.09 13.28 14.67
C ILE A 530 -1.49 12.45 13.45
N GLY A 531 -0.52 11.91 12.73
CA GLY A 531 -0.71 10.78 11.83
C GLY A 531 -0.81 9.51 12.65
#